data_AF-A0A4Q4Z994-F1
#
_entry.id   AF-A0A4Q4Z994-F1
#
_cell.length_a   1.000
_cell.length_b   1.000
_cell.length_c   1.000
_cell.angle_alpha   90.00
_cell.angle_beta   90.00
_cell.angle_gamma   90.00
#
_symmetry.space_group_name_H-M   'P 1'
#
loop_
_entity.id
_entity.type
_entity.pdbx_description
1 polymer ?
#
loop_
_entity_poly.entity_id
_entity_poly.type
_entity_poly.pdbx_seq_one_letter_code
_entity_poly.pdbx_strand_id
1 'polypeptide(L)'
;MGGEGRADGGCGTATPATRVELVDVLFRRHYAALLRLGVVMLGSREAAEDAVQDAFVSLHRQWSSLRDPEAAEAYLRSAVLNRCRSWVRRRSARGRSRPTPIADCRPCSSGSR
;
A
#
# COMPACT_ATOMS: atom_id res chain seq x y z
N MET A 1 -67.25 0.08 4.83
CA MET A 1 -66.42 0.01 6.06
C MET A 1 -65.16 -0.77 5.72
N GLY A 2 -63.93 -0.30 5.83
CA GLY A 2 -63.37 0.87 6.50
C GLY A 2 -61.97 0.47 7.02
N GLY A 3 -60.96 1.32 6.75
CA GLY A 3 -59.55 1.19 7.18
C GLY A 3 -58.71 0.37 6.20
N GLU A 4 -57.80 0.91 5.37
CA GLU A 4 -56.86 2.03 5.55
C GLU A 4 -56.03 1.94 6.83
N GLY A 5 -54.92 1.22 6.74
CA GLY A 5 -53.74 1.31 7.59
C GLY A 5 -52.54 1.68 6.73
N ARG A 6 -52.41 2.99 6.51
CA ARG A 6 -51.39 3.71 5.75
C ARG A 6 -50.07 3.79 6.53
N ALA A 7 -48.97 3.56 5.79
CA ALA A 7 -47.61 4.10 5.97
C ALA A 7 -46.93 3.84 7.34
N ASP A 8 -45.62 3.85 7.54
CA ASP A 8 -44.52 4.54 6.90
C ASP A 8 -43.28 3.61 7.02
N GLY A 9 -42.44 3.51 6.00
CA GLY A 9 -41.36 4.50 5.91
C GLY A 9 -40.23 4.21 6.90
N GLY A 10 -39.75 2.96 6.95
CA GLY A 10 -38.43 2.67 7.50
C GLY A 10 -37.37 3.08 6.50
N CYS A 11 -37.14 4.39 6.34
CA CYS A 11 -35.90 4.91 5.79
C CYS A 11 -34.78 4.32 6.63
N GLY A 12 -34.14 3.26 6.11
CA GLY A 12 -32.90 2.75 6.65
C GLY A 12 -31.89 3.87 6.51
N THR A 13 -31.82 4.74 7.52
CA THR A 13 -30.79 5.75 7.63
C THR A 13 -29.50 4.96 7.64
N ALA A 14 -28.80 4.94 6.50
CA ALA A 14 -27.53 4.28 6.34
C ALA A 14 -26.65 4.76 7.51
N THR A 15 -26.43 3.87 8.48
CA THR A 15 -25.51 4.11 9.58
C THR A 15 -24.20 4.59 8.97
N PRO A 16 -23.53 5.61 9.52
CA PRO A 16 -22.22 5.99 9.03
C PRO A 16 -21.32 4.75 9.11
N ALA A 17 -21.07 4.13 7.95
CA ALA A 17 -20.29 2.92 7.86
C ALA A 17 -18.97 3.17 8.59
N THR A 18 -18.60 2.25 9.48
CA THR A 18 -17.39 2.44 10.26
C THR A 18 -16.20 2.50 9.30
N ARG A 19 -15.12 3.20 9.71
CA ARG A 19 -13.87 3.23 8.94
C ARG A 19 -13.45 1.83 8.47
N VAL A 20 -13.61 0.84 9.34
CA VAL A 20 -13.23 -0.56 9.09
C VAL A 20 -14.08 -1.16 7.97
N GLU A 21 -15.40 -0.95 7.99
CA GLU A 21 -16.31 -1.42 6.94
C GLU A 21 -15.99 -0.78 5.58
N LEU A 22 -15.75 0.53 5.56
CA LEU A 22 -15.42 1.23 4.31
C LEU A 22 -14.07 0.76 3.74
N VAL A 23 -13.07 0.55 4.59
CA VAL A 23 -11.78 -0.03 4.17
C VAL A 23 -11.96 -1.46 3.66
N ASP A 24 -12.79 -2.28 4.30
CA ASP A 24 -13.08 -3.65 3.86
C ASP A 24 -13.78 -3.68 2.50
N VAL A 25 -14.76 -2.80 2.26
CA VAL A 25 -15.40 -2.64 0.96
C VAL A 25 -14.37 -2.26 -0.12
N LEU A 26 -13.50 -1.28 0.15
CA LEU A 26 -12.43 -0.89 -0.77
C LEU A 26 -11.42 -2.03 -1.00
N PHE A 27 -11.10 -2.79 0.05
CA PHE A 27 -10.21 -3.94 -0.03
C PHE A 27 -10.77 -4.99 -0.99
N ARG A 28 -12.00 -5.45 -0.75
CA ARG A 28 -12.66 -6.46 -1.59
C ARG A 28 -12.78 -6.01 -3.04
N ARG A 29 -13.00 -4.71 -3.28
CA ARG A 29 -13.16 -4.15 -4.62
C ARG A 29 -11.85 -3.99 -5.39
N HIS A 30 -10.78 -3.53 -4.73
CA HIS A 30 -9.57 -3.08 -5.43
C HIS A 30 -8.34 -3.99 -5.24
N TYR A 31 -8.34 -4.86 -4.23
CA TYR A 31 -7.17 -5.69 -3.90
C TYR A 31 -6.64 -6.48 -5.08
N ALA A 32 -7.50 -7.20 -5.80
CA ALA A 32 -7.07 -8.04 -6.93
C ALA A 32 -6.45 -7.21 -8.08
N ALA A 33 -6.99 -6.03 -8.37
CA ALA A 33 -6.44 -5.15 -9.41
C ALA A 33 -5.09 -4.55 -9.01
N LEU A 34 -4.97 -4.10 -7.75
CA LEU A 34 -3.73 -3.55 -7.21
C LEU A 34 -2.63 -4.61 -7.10
N LEU A 35 -3.00 -5.84 -6.72
CA LEU A 35 -2.07 -6.96 -6.65
C LEU A 35 -1.53 -7.30 -8.05
N ARG A 36 -2.39 -7.39 -9.07
CA ARG A 36 -1.95 -7.60 -10.46
C ARG A 36 -0.98 -6.51 -10.92
N LEU A 37 -1.30 -5.25 -10.64
CA LEU A 37 -0.42 -4.12 -10.94
C LEU A 37 0.95 -4.28 -10.27
N GLY A 38 0.97 -4.60 -8.98
CA GLY A 38 2.20 -4.83 -8.24
C GLY A 38 3.01 -6.00 -8.79
N VAL A 39 2.35 -7.12 -9.13
CA VAL A 39 3.01 -8.30 -9.74
C VAL A 39 3.68 -7.94 -11.06
N VAL A 40 3.01 -7.18 -11.93
CA VAL A 40 3.59 -6.72 -13.21
C VAL A 40 4.82 -5.83 -12.97
N MET A 41 4.80 -4.98 -11.95
CA MET A 41 5.91 -4.07 -11.65
C MET A 41 7.10 -4.73 -10.94
N LEU A 42 6.84 -5.71 -10.09
CA LEU A 42 7.84 -6.30 -9.19
C LEU A 42 8.32 -7.69 -9.61
N GLY A 43 7.54 -8.39 -10.46
CA GLY A 43 7.82 -9.77 -10.87
C GLY A 43 7.71 -10.79 -9.74
N SER A 44 7.22 -10.40 -8.55
CA SER A 44 7.01 -11.27 -7.40
C SER A 44 5.66 -10.98 -6.78
N ARG A 45 4.89 -12.05 -6.53
CA ARG A 45 3.59 -11.98 -5.86
C ARG A 45 3.73 -11.55 -4.41
N GLU A 46 4.67 -12.12 -3.68
CA GLU A 46 4.93 -11.80 -2.27
C GLU A 46 5.25 -10.30 -2.10
N ALA A 47 6.19 -9.78 -2.90
CA ALA A 47 6.54 -8.36 -2.84
C ALA A 47 5.38 -7.43 -3.24
N ALA A 48 4.48 -7.89 -4.11
CA ALA A 48 3.30 -7.14 -4.49
C ALA A 48 2.23 -7.15 -3.40
N GLU A 49 2.01 -8.30 -2.74
CA GLU A 49 1.10 -8.42 -1.58
C GLU A 49 1.55 -7.49 -0.46
N ASP A 50 2.84 -7.50 -0.13
CA ASP A 50 3.43 -6.59 0.85
C ASP A 50 3.10 -5.13 0.51
N ALA A 51 3.42 -4.70 -0.72
CA ALA A 51 3.20 -3.32 -1.16
C ALA A 51 1.73 -2.88 -1.09
N VAL A 52 0.80 -3.80 -1.40
CA VAL A 52 -0.64 -3.55 -1.33
C VAL A 52 -1.10 -3.45 0.13
N GLN A 53 -0.73 -4.39 0.99
CA GLN A 53 -1.09 -4.38 2.41
C GLN A 53 -0.62 -3.08 3.08
N ASP A 54 0.63 -2.72 2.82
CA ASP A 54 1.25 -1.48 3.26
C ASP A 54 0.48 -0.22 2.81
N ALA A 55 -0.04 -0.22 1.58
CA ALA A 55 -0.88 0.87 1.07
C ALA A 55 -2.23 0.97 1.80
N PHE A 56 -2.87 -0.17 2.09
CA PHE A 56 -4.10 -0.22 2.88
C PHE A 56 -3.88 0.22 4.33
N VAL A 57 -2.74 -0.14 4.95
CA VAL A 57 -2.37 0.36 6.29
C VAL A 57 -2.23 1.88 6.28
N SER A 58 -1.57 2.44 5.26
CA SER A 58 -1.46 3.90 5.11
C SER A 58 -2.81 4.58 4.90
N LEU A 59 -3.68 3.99 4.07
CA LEU A 59 -5.04 4.47 3.85
C LEU A 59 -5.83 4.51 5.17
N HIS A 60 -5.79 3.43 5.95
CA HIS A 60 -6.49 3.36 7.24
C HIS A 60 -6.00 4.42 8.24
N ARG A 61 -4.71 4.75 8.22
CA ARG A 61 -4.12 5.82 9.03
C ARG A 61 -4.55 7.21 8.58
N GLN A 62 -4.60 7.45 7.27
CA GLN A 62 -4.95 8.75 6.68
C GLN A 62 -6.47 8.98 6.56
N TRP A 63 -7.29 7.99 6.91
CA TRP A 63 -8.73 7.98 6.67
C TRP A 63 -9.48 9.24 7.11
N SER A 64 -9.10 9.87 8.22
CA SER A 64 -9.72 11.11 8.70
C SER A 64 -9.56 12.29 7.73
N SER A 65 -8.57 12.25 6.84
CA SER A 65 -8.31 13.27 5.82
C SER A 65 -8.94 12.92 4.47
N LEU A 66 -9.36 11.67 4.26
CA LEU A 66 -9.95 11.19 3.02
C LEU A 66 -11.46 11.21 3.17
N ARG A 67 -12.09 12.22 2.56
CA ARG A 67 -13.53 12.46 2.71
C ARG A 67 -14.40 11.54 1.85
N ASP A 68 -13.82 10.90 0.82
CA ASP A 68 -14.59 10.23 -0.23
C ASP A 68 -13.90 8.94 -0.79
N PRO A 69 -14.68 7.89 -1.13
CA PRO A 69 -14.20 6.70 -1.83
C PRO A 69 -13.31 6.92 -3.05
N GLU A 70 -13.59 7.91 -3.91
CA GLU A 70 -12.80 8.14 -5.12
C GLU A 70 -11.39 8.63 -4.76
N ALA A 71 -11.29 9.50 -3.74
CA ALA A 71 -10.02 9.94 -3.19
C ALA A 71 -9.24 8.79 -2.56
N ALA A 72 -9.92 7.85 -1.89
CA ALA A 72 -9.30 6.64 -1.33
C ALA A 72 -8.77 5.69 -2.42
N GLU A 73 -9.52 5.52 -3.50
CA GLU A 73 -9.11 4.70 -4.64
C GLU A 73 -7.89 5.28 -5.36
N ALA A 74 -7.91 6.58 -5.65
CA ALA A 74 -6.79 7.30 -6.24
C ALA A 74 -5.54 7.27 -5.34
N TYR A 75 -5.73 7.44 -4.03
CA TYR A 75 -4.68 7.32 -3.04
C TYR A 75 -4.05 5.92 -3.04
N LEU A 76 -4.86 4.85 -3.01
CA LEU A 76 -4.37 3.47 -3.01
C LEU A 76 -3.52 3.15 -4.23
N ARG A 77 -3.99 3.49 -5.43
CA ARG A 77 -3.21 3.28 -6.66
C ARG A 77 -1.86 4.00 -6.59
N SER A 78 -1.88 5.27 -6.19
CA SER A 78 -0.67 6.08 -6.08
C SER A 78 0.30 5.52 -5.04
N ALA A 79 -0.22 5.10 -3.88
CA ALA A 79 0.57 4.51 -2.81
C ALA A 79 1.24 3.20 -3.24
N VAL A 80 0.50 2.29 -3.89
CA VAL A 80 1.05 1.02 -4.42
C VAL A 80 2.12 1.29 -5.46
N LEU A 81 1.87 2.18 -6.43
CA LEU A 81 2.83 2.55 -7.46
C LEU A 81 4.12 3.13 -6.86
N ASN A 82 4.00 4.02 -5.87
CA ASN A 82 5.14 4.62 -5.20
C ASN A 82 5.96 3.58 -4.43
N ARG A 83 5.30 2.66 -3.72
CA ARG A 83 5.96 1.55 -3.03
C ARG A 83 6.69 0.63 -4.00
N CYS A 84 6.07 0.27 -5.11
CA CYS A 84 6.69 -0.55 -6.16
C CYS A 84 7.94 0.14 -6.75
N ARG A 85 7.83 1.42 -7.13
CA ARG A 85 8.97 2.21 -7.63
C ARG A 85 10.10 2.30 -6.62
N SER A 86 9.77 2.52 -5.35
CA SER A 86 10.75 2.60 -4.27
C SER A 86 11.48 1.27 -4.07
N TRP A 87 10.76 0.14 -4.16
CA TRP A 87 11.34 -1.20 -4.12
C TRP A 87 12.33 -1.43 -5.27
N VAL A 88 11.93 -1.13 -6.51
CA VAL A 88 12.77 -1.27 -7.70
C VAL A 88 14.02 -0.42 -7.57
N ARG A 89 13.87 0.86 -7.19
CA ARG A 89 15.00 1.78 -6.98
C ARG A 89 15.99 1.27 -5.94
N ARG A 90 15.50 0.75 -4.80
CA ARG A 90 16.35 0.16 -3.75
C ARG A 90 17.06 -1.12 -4.22
N ARG A 91 16.39 -1.96 -5.02
CA ARG A 91 17.01 -3.15 -5.61
C ARG A 91 18.14 -2.78 -6.56
N SER A 92 17.90 -1.82 -7.45
CA SER A 92 18.93 -1.33 -8.37
C SER A 92 20.09 -0.65 -7.65
N ALA A 93 19.85 0.07 -6.55
CA ALA A 93 20.91 0.65 -5.73
C ALA A 93 21.78 -0.42 -5.05
N ARG A 94 21.17 -1.50 -4.55
CA ARG A 94 21.90 -2.64 -3.95
C ARG A 94 22.72 -3.43 -4.98
N GLY A 95 22.21 -3.60 -6.20
CA GLY A 95 22.96 -4.20 -7.30
C GLY A 95 24.09 -3.30 -7.83
N ARG A 96 24.03 -2.00 -7.54
CA ARG A 96 25.07 -1.01 -7.83
C ARG A 96 25.95 -0.73 -6.61
N SER A 97 26.16 -1.70 -5.71
CA SER A 97 27.24 -1.60 -4.75
C SER A 97 28.54 -1.40 -5.52
N ARG A 98 28.99 -0.15 -5.62
CA ARG A 98 30.35 0.17 -6.05
C ARG A 98 31.26 -0.71 -5.19
N PRO A 99 32.17 -1.50 -5.76
CA PRO A 99 33.15 -2.19 -4.94
C PRO A 99 33.79 -1.12 -4.07
N THR A 100 33.67 -1.29 -2.75
CA THR A 100 34.49 -0.54 -1.81
C THR A 100 35.93 -0.73 -2.28
N PRO A 101 36.67 0.34 -2.62
CA PRO A 101 38.08 0.18 -2.94
C PRO A 101 38.68 -0.55 -1.75
N ILE A 102 39.25 -1.72 -2.02
CA ILE A 102 39.97 -2.51 -1.05
C ILE A 102 41.00 -1.53 -0.48
N ALA A 103 40.86 -1.17 0.79
CA ALA A 103 41.87 -0.37 1.44
C ALA A 103 43.11 -1.25 1.45
N ASP A 104 44.03 -0.98 0.54
CA ASP A 104 45.29 -1.71 0.42
C ASP A 104 45.91 -1.81 1.80
N CYS A 105 46.24 -3.05 2.16
CA CYS A 105 46.96 -3.38 3.37
C CYS A 105 48.17 -2.46 3.50
N ARG A 106 48.26 -1.68 4.58
CA ARG A 106 49.56 -1.13 4.98
C ARG A 106 50.48 -2.33 5.22
N PRO A 107 51.61 -2.45 4.51
CA PRO A 107 52.57 -3.50 4.84
C PRO A 107 53.04 -3.31 6.27
N CYS A 108 53.04 -4.39 7.04
CA CYS A 108 53.71 -4.48 8.32
C CYS A 108 55.18 -4.11 8.13
N SER A 109 55.60 -2.93 8.59
CA SER A 109 57.01 -2.64 8.80
C SER A 109 57.43 -3.22 10.15
N SER A 110 57.60 -4.55 10.20
CA SER A 110 58.36 -5.20 11.26
C SER A 110 59.84 -5.25 10.86
N GLY A 111 60.68 -4.51 11.59
CA GLY A 111 62.08 -4.85 11.85
C GLY A 111 63.14 -4.28 10.89
N SER A 112 63.97 -3.36 11.39
CA SER A 112 65.35 -3.69 11.81
C SER A 112 66.13 -2.43 12.23
N ARG A 113 66.49 -2.33 13.51
CA ARG A 113 67.89 -2.32 14.01
C ARG A 113 67.88 -2.25 15.53
#